data_AF-A0A0G0ZX96-F1
#
_entry.id   AF-A0A0G0ZX96-F1
#
_cell.length_a   1.000
_cell.length_b   1.000
_cell.length_c   1.000
_cell.angle_alpha   90.00
_cell.angle_beta   90.00
_cell.angle_gamma   90.00
#
_symmetry.space_group_name_H-M   'P 1'
#
loop_
_entity.id
_entity.type
_entity.pdbx_description
1 polymer ?
#
loop_
_entity_poly.entity_id
_entity_poly.type
_entity_poly.pdbx_seq_one_letter_code
_entity_poly.pdbx_strand_id
1 'polypeptide(L)'
;MNGWTLKSLTGANPDPTITLSGIIQPLGYFLLERTNDSTISDISADQIYTGALSDSGETLELRDSAGNLQDKTSNTGGWYAGNKTGRFSMERADSKQSGDNAANWQTNDGITRNGRDVENGLINGTPKTPNSKTF
;
A
#
# COMPACT_ATOMS: atom_id res chain seq x y z
N MET A 1 14.53 -7.36 -4.60
CA MET A 1 13.50 -7.92 -3.69
C MET A 1 13.16 -9.38 -3.98
N ASN A 2 13.95 -10.08 -4.80
CA ASN A 2 13.62 -11.47 -5.16
C ASN A 2 13.47 -12.34 -3.89
N GLY A 3 12.29 -12.97 -3.77
CA GLY A 3 11.95 -13.84 -2.65
C GLY A 3 11.30 -13.16 -1.44
N TRP A 4 11.23 -11.82 -1.41
CA TRP A 4 10.43 -11.12 -0.39
C TRP A 4 8.94 -11.38 -0.63
N THR A 5 8.14 -11.34 0.44
CA THR A 5 6.68 -11.55 0.33
C THR A 5 5.91 -10.46 1.05
N LEU A 6 4.85 -9.97 0.43
CA LEU A 6 3.78 -9.21 1.09
C LEU A 6 2.56 -10.13 1.24
N LYS A 7 2.09 -10.34 2.46
CA LYS A 7 0.98 -11.26 2.75
C LYS A 7 -0.11 -10.56 3.53
N SER A 8 -1.37 -10.73 3.12
CA SER A 8 -2.49 -10.52 4.04
C SER A 8 -2.67 -11.77 4.91
N LEU A 9 -2.99 -11.57 6.19
CA LEU A 9 -3.19 -12.65 7.16
C LEU A 9 -4.63 -12.79 7.66
N THR A 10 -5.45 -11.77 7.47
CA THR A 10 -6.78 -11.68 8.11
C THR A 10 -7.86 -11.23 7.13
N GLY A 11 -7.65 -11.45 5.83
CA GLY A 11 -8.38 -10.79 4.77
C GLY A 11 -9.43 -11.61 4.03
N ALA A 12 -9.81 -11.11 2.85
CA ALA A 12 -10.79 -11.74 1.98
C ALA A 12 -10.27 -13.06 1.37
N ASN A 13 -11.13 -14.06 1.23
CA ASN A 13 -10.75 -15.38 0.71
C ASN A 13 -10.70 -15.40 -0.84
N PRO A 14 -9.55 -15.67 -1.51
CA PRO A 14 -8.24 -15.96 -0.92
C PRO A 14 -7.40 -14.70 -0.62
N ASP A 15 -6.71 -14.74 0.52
CA ASP A 15 -5.79 -13.68 0.95
C ASP A 15 -4.66 -13.52 -0.05
N PRO A 16 -4.31 -12.29 -0.47
CA PRO A 16 -3.18 -12.09 -1.35
C PRO A 16 -1.88 -12.48 -0.64
N THR A 17 -1.18 -13.45 -1.23
CA THR A 17 0.23 -13.74 -0.94
C THR A 17 1.04 -13.38 -2.16
N ILE A 18 1.80 -12.30 -2.06
CA ILE A 18 2.49 -11.68 -3.19
C ILE A 18 3.98 -11.94 -3.03
N THR A 19 4.56 -12.77 -3.90
CA THR A 19 6.02 -12.87 -4.03
C THR A 19 6.51 -11.67 -4.83
N LEU A 20 7.30 -10.80 -4.20
CA LEU A 20 7.81 -9.58 -4.80
C LEU A 20 9.02 -9.89 -5.70
N SER A 21 9.10 -9.20 -6.82
CA SER A 21 10.18 -9.29 -7.78
C SER A 21 10.66 -7.89 -8.19
N GLY A 22 11.88 -7.79 -8.72
CA GLY A 22 12.46 -6.51 -9.16
C GLY A 22 13.29 -5.81 -8.07
N ILE A 23 13.57 -4.52 -8.32
CA ILE A 23 14.53 -3.71 -7.56
C ILE A 23 13.86 -2.40 -7.15
N ILE A 24 13.95 -2.04 -5.86
CA ILE A 24 13.68 -0.69 -5.37
C ILE A 24 15.03 -0.01 -5.17
N GLN A 25 15.24 1.12 -5.84
CA GLN A 25 16.42 1.96 -5.61
C GLN A 25 16.32 2.63 -4.23
N PRO A 26 17.44 3.08 -3.63
CA PRO A 26 17.39 3.87 -2.40
C PRO A 26 16.38 5.03 -2.53
N LEU A 27 15.51 5.19 -1.52
CA LEU A 27 14.41 6.17 -1.50
C LEU A 27 13.32 5.96 -2.57
N GLY A 28 13.36 4.83 -3.30
CA GLY A 28 12.35 4.47 -4.28
C GLY A 28 11.08 3.87 -3.68
N TYR A 29 10.07 3.77 -4.52
CA TYR A 29 8.76 3.20 -4.21
C TYR A 29 8.46 2.04 -5.16
N PHE A 30 7.53 1.18 -4.76
CA PHE A 30 7.08 0.05 -5.57
C PHE A 30 5.55 0.04 -5.59
N LEU A 31 4.98 0.08 -6.79
CA LEU A 31 3.53 0.13 -6.99
C LEU A 31 3.01 -1.25 -7.36
N LEU A 32 2.06 -1.74 -6.55
CA LEU A 32 1.31 -2.95 -6.81
C LEU A 32 -0.09 -2.57 -7.32
N GLU A 33 -0.48 -3.11 -8.47
CA GLU A 33 -1.87 -3.04 -8.93
C GLU A 33 -2.53 -4.41 -8.93
N ARG A 34 -3.82 -4.44 -8.61
CA ARG A 34 -4.60 -5.66 -8.58
C ARG A 34 -5.13 -5.98 -9.98
N THR A 35 -4.97 -7.22 -10.43
CA THR A 35 -5.53 -7.80 -11.67
C THR A 35 -4.92 -7.29 -12.97
N ASN A 36 -4.73 -5.99 -13.17
CA ASN A 36 -4.13 -5.41 -14.38
C ASN A 36 -3.46 -4.06 -14.09
N ASP A 37 -2.70 -3.56 -15.07
CA ASP A 37 -1.98 -2.28 -15.04
C ASP A 37 -2.83 -1.15 -15.65
N SER A 38 -4.03 -0.95 -15.12
CA SER A 38 -4.96 0.08 -15.62
C SER A 38 -5.72 0.81 -14.52
N THR A 39 -5.50 0.45 -13.25
CA THR A 39 -6.12 1.13 -12.11
C THR A 39 -5.62 2.57 -12.04
N ILE A 40 -4.30 2.77 -12.19
CA ILE A 40 -3.66 4.06 -12.38
C ILE A 40 -3.25 4.17 -13.85
N SER A 41 -3.95 5.01 -14.60
CA SER A 41 -3.85 5.05 -16.06
C SER A 41 -2.58 5.73 -16.59
N ASP A 42 -1.92 6.55 -15.77
CA ASP A 42 -0.76 7.37 -16.15
C ASP A 42 0.54 7.01 -15.40
N ILE A 43 0.52 5.96 -14.57
CA ILE A 43 1.69 5.48 -13.82
C ILE A 43 1.70 3.95 -13.85
N SER A 44 2.67 3.35 -14.55
CA SER A 44 2.80 1.89 -14.60
C SER A 44 3.11 1.29 -13.22
N ALA A 45 2.38 0.22 -12.90
CA ALA A 45 2.66 -0.68 -11.80
C ALA A 45 4.02 -1.36 -11.98
N ASP A 46 4.72 -1.59 -10.87
CA ASP A 46 5.94 -2.37 -10.87
C ASP A 46 5.65 -3.87 -10.86
N GLN A 47 4.49 -4.27 -10.32
CA GLN A 47 4.03 -5.66 -10.36
C GLN A 47 2.51 -5.77 -10.21
N ILE A 48 1.92 -6.71 -10.92
CA ILE A 48 0.50 -7.06 -10.80
C ILE A 48 0.33 -8.20 -9.80
N TYR A 49 -0.71 -8.10 -8.96
CA TYR A 49 -1.10 -9.16 -8.03
C TYR A 49 -2.58 -9.53 -8.16
N THR A 50 -2.95 -10.67 -7.57
CA THR A 50 -4.34 -11.14 -7.49
C THR A 50 -4.73 -11.42 -6.04
N GLY A 51 -6.04 -11.50 -5.77
CA GLY A 51 -6.58 -11.53 -4.40
C GLY A 51 -7.10 -10.17 -3.99
N ALA A 52 -8.00 -10.12 -3.01
CA ALA A 52 -8.63 -8.87 -2.57
C ALA A 52 -8.11 -8.47 -1.18
N LEU A 53 -7.99 -7.16 -0.98
CA LEU A 53 -7.85 -6.58 0.36
C LEU A 53 -9.24 -6.13 0.83
N SER A 54 -9.56 -6.41 2.07
CA SER A 54 -10.79 -6.04 2.76
C SER A 54 -10.80 -4.57 3.11
N ASP A 55 -11.90 -3.90 2.80
CA ASP A 55 -12.12 -2.52 3.19
C ASP A 55 -12.22 -2.34 4.72
N SER A 56 -12.50 -3.43 5.44
CA SER A 56 -12.62 -3.42 6.91
C SER A 56 -11.28 -3.44 7.63
N GLY A 57 -10.15 -3.50 6.93
CA GLY A 57 -8.81 -3.60 7.52
C GLY A 57 -8.26 -5.02 7.57
N GLU A 58 -6.94 -5.13 7.44
CA GLU A 58 -6.20 -6.39 7.48
C GLU A 58 -4.81 -6.21 8.09
N THR A 59 -4.24 -7.31 8.59
CA THR A 59 -2.82 -7.39 8.89
C THR A 59 -2.06 -7.77 7.61
N LEU A 60 -1.27 -6.82 7.10
CA LEU A 60 -0.30 -7.04 6.04
C LEU A 60 1.07 -7.26 6.66
N GLU A 61 1.77 -8.32 6.26
CA GLU A 61 3.15 -8.58 6.66
C GLU A 61 4.09 -8.50 5.47
N LEU A 62 5.16 -7.71 5.61
CA LEU A 62 6.29 -7.72 4.72
C LEU A 62 7.38 -8.62 5.32
N ARG A 63 7.75 -9.67 4.58
CA ARG A 63 8.79 -10.61 4.99
C ARG A 63 9.92 -10.65 3.98
N ASP A 64 11.15 -10.78 4.48
CA ASP A 64 12.33 -10.93 3.63
C ASP A 64 12.40 -12.31 2.96
N SER A 65 13.43 -12.51 2.15
CA SER A 65 13.65 -13.78 1.43
C SER A 65 13.96 -14.98 2.31
N ALA A 66 14.33 -14.76 3.58
CA ALA A 66 14.50 -15.81 4.58
C ALA A 66 13.21 -16.04 5.41
N GLY A 67 12.15 -15.28 5.15
CA GLY A 67 10.88 -15.36 5.85
C GLY A 67 10.81 -14.55 7.14
N ASN A 68 11.84 -13.76 7.47
CA ASN A 68 11.82 -12.91 8.66
C ASN A 68 10.85 -11.76 8.45
N LEU A 69 10.09 -11.42 9.50
CA LEU A 69 9.20 -10.25 9.49
C LEU A 69 10.03 -8.96 9.49
N GLN A 70 9.76 -8.09 8.53
CA GLN A 70 10.43 -6.80 8.37
C GLN A 70 9.54 -5.63 8.79
N ASP A 71 8.27 -5.66 8.40
CA ASP A 71 7.26 -4.69 8.85
C ASP A 71 5.87 -5.31 8.78
N LYS A 72 4.91 -4.73 9.49
CA LYS A 72 3.51 -5.12 9.40
C LYS A 72 2.56 -3.96 9.66
N THR A 73 1.37 -4.02 9.10
CA THR A 73 0.21 -3.30 9.65
C THR A 73 -0.41 -4.11 10.78
N SER A 74 -1.46 -3.59 11.40
CA SER A 74 -2.26 -4.34 12.37
C SER A 74 -3.73 -4.01 12.20
N ASN A 75 -4.57 -4.97 12.53
CA ASN A 75 -6.02 -4.92 12.31
C ASN A 75 -6.79 -4.74 13.63
N THR A 76 -6.36 -3.80 14.47
CA THR A 76 -7.04 -3.49 15.73
C THR A 76 -8.16 -2.47 15.48
N GLY A 77 -9.24 -2.89 14.81
CA GLY A 77 -10.39 -2.04 14.50
C GLY A 77 -10.43 -1.50 13.06
N GLY A 78 -9.57 -2.02 12.18
CA GLY A 78 -9.55 -1.72 10.76
C GLY A 78 -8.24 -1.06 10.30
N TRP A 79 -8.25 -0.50 9.08
CA TRP A 79 -7.15 0.32 8.61
C TRP A 79 -6.97 1.56 9.52
N TYR A 80 -5.74 1.87 9.91
CA TYR A 80 -5.46 2.96 10.85
C TYR A 80 -5.81 4.35 10.33
N ALA A 81 -5.81 4.54 9.01
CA ALA A 81 -6.24 5.76 8.35
C ALA A 81 -6.75 5.45 6.93
N GLY A 82 -6.93 6.49 6.13
CA GLY A 82 -7.59 6.40 4.82
C GLY A 82 -9.08 6.68 4.92
N ASN A 83 -9.71 6.93 3.77
CA ASN A 83 -11.14 7.18 3.69
C ASN A 83 -11.72 6.51 2.44
N LYS A 84 -12.54 5.47 2.64
CA LYS A 84 -13.16 4.73 1.54
C LYS A 84 -14.10 5.59 0.70
N THR A 85 -14.97 6.38 1.34
CA THR A 85 -16.00 7.17 0.65
C THR A 85 -15.39 8.19 -0.32
N GLY A 86 -14.36 8.91 0.12
CA GLY A 86 -13.59 9.85 -0.69
C GLY A 86 -12.40 9.24 -1.43
N ARG A 87 -12.18 7.93 -1.28
CA ARG A 87 -11.06 7.17 -1.87
C ARG A 87 -9.67 7.74 -1.53
N PHE A 88 -9.49 8.22 -0.31
CA PHE A 88 -8.20 8.70 0.19
C PHE A 88 -7.35 7.55 0.72
N SER A 89 -6.09 7.48 0.32
CA SER A 89 -5.16 6.46 0.78
C SER A 89 -4.82 6.59 2.27
N MET A 90 -4.51 5.45 2.89
CA MET A 90 -3.79 5.38 4.15
C MET A 90 -2.29 5.53 3.87
N GLU A 91 -1.64 6.51 4.48
CA GLU A 91 -0.25 6.87 4.22
C GLU A 91 0.59 6.84 5.51
N ARG A 92 1.80 6.30 5.42
CA ARG A 92 2.77 6.24 6.54
C ARG A 92 3.42 7.60 6.74
N ALA A 93 3.44 8.13 7.97
CA ALA A 93 4.04 9.42 8.29
C ALA A 93 5.58 9.36 8.39
N ASP A 94 6.10 8.34 9.07
CA ASP A 94 7.53 8.11 9.27
C ASP A 94 7.89 6.65 8.97
N SER A 95 8.73 6.46 7.95
CA SER A 95 9.20 5.14 7.52
C SER A 95 10.13 4.47 8.53
N LYS A 96 10.63 5.19 9.55
CA LYS A 96 11.51 4.64 10.60
C LYS A 96 10.73 4.10 11.80
N GLN A 97 9.46 4.49 11.95
CA GLN A 97 8.59 4.00 13.01
C GLN A 97 7.81 2.77 12.52
N SER A 98 7.41 1.88 13.43
CA SER A 98 6.66 0.64 13.13
C SER A 98 5.35 0.88 12.36
N GLY A 99 4.96 -0.06 11.51
CA GLY A 99 3.65 -0.05 10.84
C GLY A 99 2.50 -0.52 11.72
N ASP A 100 2.83 -1.13 12.87
CA ASP A 100 1.89 -1.50 13.94
C ASP A 100 1.56 -0.31 14.86
N ASN A 101 2.15 0.86 14.62
CA ASN A 101 1.83 2.07 15.37
C ASN A 101 0.75 2.87 14.65
N ALA A 102 -0.48 2.86 15.19
CA ALA A 102 -1.61 3.62 14.65
C ALA A 102 -1.31 5.12 14.47
N ALA A 103 -0.54 5.72 15.38
CA ALA A 103 -0.17 7.14 15.31
C ALA A 103 0.81 7.48 14.17
N ASN A 104 1.37 6.46 13.50
CA ASN A 104 2.27 6.61 12.36
C ASN A 104 1.55 6.57 11.00
N TRP A 105 0.22 6.57 10.99
CA TRP A 105 -0.59 6.55 9.79
C TRP A 105 -1.49 7.78 9.74
N GLN A 106 -1.70 8.29 8.53
CA GLN A 106 -2.57 9.42 8.25
C GLN A 106 -3.36 9.17 6.97
N THR A 107 -4.49 9.86 6.81
CA THR A 107 -5.23 9.90 5.55
C THR A 107 -4.55 10.89 4.63
N ASN A 108 -4.46 10.61 3.33
CA ASN A 108 -3.96 11.57 2.34
C ASN A 108 -4.65 12.94 2.50
N ASP A 109 -3.89 14.03 2.39
CA ASP A 109 -4.36 15.39 2.66
C ASP A 109 -5.32 15.97 1.58
N GLY A 110 -5.46 15.29 0.44
CA GLY A 110 -6.26 15.75 -0.71
C GLY A 110 -5.64 16.87 -1.55
N ILE A 111 -4.44 17.32 -1.17
CA ILE A 111 -3.68 18.39 -1.82
C ILE A 111 -2.45 17.80 -2.52
N THR A 112 -1.65 17.04 -1.77
CA THR A 112 -0.46 16.33 -2.22
C THR A 112 -0.89 14.99 -2.83
N ARG A 113 -1.08 14.99 -4.15
CA ARG A 113 -1.58 13.82 -4.88
C ARG A 113 -1.01 13.73 -6.28
N ASN A 114 -0.92 12.51 -6.81
CA ASN A 114 -0.51 12.26 -8.19
C ASN A 114 -1.21 11.01 -8.76
N GLY A 115 -1.14 10.88 -10.08
CA GLY A 115 -1.75 9.79 -10.81
C GLY A 115 -3.23 10.02 -11.11
N ARG A 116 -3.73 9.27 -12.09
CA ARG A 116 -5.10 9.29 -12.55
C ARG A 116 -5.70 7.90 -12.53
N ASP A 117 -6.94 7.79 -12.12
CA ASP A 117 -7.67 6.53 -12.24
C ASP A 117 -8.01 6.22 -13.71
N VAL A 118 -8.61 5.05 -13.95
CA VAL A 118 -9.05 4.61 -15.28
C VAL A 118 -10.10 5.53 -15.92
N GLU A 119 -10.83 6.30 -15.12
CA GLU A 119 -11.83 7.29 -15.54
C GLU A 119 -11.21 8.70 -15.69
N ASN A 120 -9.88 8.80 -15.65
CA ASN A 120 -9.09 10.04 -15.74
C ASN A 120 -9.27 11.00 -14.55
N GLY A 121 -9.90 10.55 -13.47
CA GLY A 121 -10.05 11.26 -12.20
C GLY A 121 -8.75 11.30 -11.41
N LEU A 122 -8.54 12.34 -10.60
CA LEU A 122 -7.34 12.43 -9.75
C LEU A 122 -7.43 11.41 -8.60
N ILE A 123 -6.35 10.68 -8.39
CA ILE A 123 -6.22 9.78 -7.24
C ILE A 123 -5.97 10.62 -5.98
N ASN A 124 -6.66 10.31 -4.87
CA ASN A 124 -6.39 10.93 -3.58
C ASN A 124 -5.33 10.13 -2.81
N GLY A 125 -4.11 10.12 -3.38
CA GLY A 125 -2.96 9.39 -2.87
C GLY A 125 -1.68 9.75 -3.63
N THR A 126 -0.57 9.15 -3.22
CA THR A 126 0.79 9.48 -3.69
C THR A 126 1.52 8.28 -4.31
N PRO A 127 0.94 7.56 -5.30
CA PRO A 127 1.58 6.39 -5.90
C PRO A 127 2.96 6.74 -6.46
N LYS A 128 3.97 5.97 -6.04
CA LYS A 128 5.39 6.13 -6.41
C LYS A 128 6.03 7.47 -6.01
N THR A 129 5.44 8.23 -5.10
CA THR A 129 5.98 9.50 -4.60
C THR A 129 5.93 9.55 -3.07
N PRO A 130 6.58 10.53 -2.41
CA PRO A 130 6.46 10.68 -0.97
C PRO A 130 5.03 10.93 -0.50
N ASN A 131 4.63 10.22 0.56
CA ASN A 131 3.37 10.41 1.26
C ASN A 131 3.12 11.88 1.61
N SER A 132 1.85 12.28 1.57
CA SER A 132 1.42 13.59 2.04
C SER A 132 1.73 13.69 3.53
N LYS A 133 2.61 14.62 3.91
CA LYS A 133 2.94 14.88 5.31
C LYS A 133 2.30 16.20 5.71
N THR A 134 1.34 16.14 6.61
CA THR A 134 0.93 17.32 7.37
C THR A 134 1.92 17.49 8.52
N PHE A 135 2.77 18.51 8.44
CA PHE A 135 3.63 18.90 9.57
C PHE A 135 2.81 19.35 10.76
#